data_AF-A0AAW1M5P2-F1
#
_entry.id   AF-A0AAW1M5P2-F1
#
_cell.length_a   1.000
_cell.length_b   1.000
_cell.length_c   1.000
_cell.angle_alpha   90.00
_cell.angle_beta   90.00
_cell.angle_gamma   90.00
#
_symmetry.space_group_name_H-M   'P 1'
#
loop_
_entity.id
_entity.type
_entity.pdbx_description
1 polymer ?
#
loop_
_entity_poly.entity_id
_entity_poly.type
_entity_poly.pdbx_seq_one_letter_code
_entity_poly.pdbx_strand_id
1 'polypeptide(L)'
;MPSNRSNQNKRATKTSIFTELFYLSLSTLKQCRTTMEEYLHYMKTLRSHMNDVEDQAAKISVEEQMQITTIHTLENDLNSAKRETKRLMEETEEMVKSKGDMCSKILEKHKRVSSLESDSLNLSQTLELIQQERSNISAKVVEKSSFYAKISEDMTSKLQEQKRWLDDELQNEISEGDDMQTDSSRDISSKRSDASSSLGDEAKEKALRKLYAAEAKLDEITNIRARLVSENSEMSQSVEQTKREIHDLKPELIAAEVTTLEEEHKALLSEKDGEMEFAQSLKSQLEKLRGISHGVKCACGEEYKVQIGICKVGK
;
A
#
# COMPACT_ATOMS: atom_id res chain seq x y z
N MET A 1 112.19 76.20 -74.20
CA MET A 1 110.99 75.66 -74.87
C MET A 1 110.27 74.69 -73.93
N PRO A 2 109.35 75.15 -73.09
CA PRO A 2 108.67 74.34 -72.06
C PRO A 2 107.21 74.06 -72.49
N SER A 3 106.85 72.84 -72.91
CA SER A 3 105.44 72.56 -73.26
C SER A 3 104.95 71.11 -73.12
N ASN A 4 105.66 70.22 -72.40
CA ASN A 4 105.22 68.80 -72.28
C ASN A 4 104.92 68.29 -70.86
N ARG A 5 105.32 69.01 -69.79
CA ARG A 5 104.98 68.62 -68.40
C ARG A 5 103.54 68.96 -67.97
N SER A 6 102.94 70.00 -68.57
CA SER A 6 101.57 70.46 -68.26
C SER A 6 100.50 69.45 -68.72
N ASN A 7 100.72 68.78 -69.85
CA ASN A 7 99.78 67.79 -70.39
C ASN A 7 99.84 66.42 -69.68
N GLN A 8 101.00 66.00 -69.17
CA GLN A 8 101.12 64.78 -68.37
C GLN A 8 100.49 64.94 -66.97
N ASN A 9 100.70 66.09 -66.31
CA ASN A 9 100.05 66.35 -65.02
C ASN A 9 98.53 66.43 -65.16
N LYS A 10 97.99 67.10 -66.20
CA LYS A 10 96.54 67.18 -66.46
C LYS A 10 95.92 65.82 -66.81
N ARG A 11 96.63 64.91 -67.48
CA ARG A 11 96.16 63.53 -67.70
C ARG A 11 96.15 62.73 -66.41
N ALA A 12 97.20 62.81 -65.59
CA ALA A 12 97.26 62.12 -64.30
C ALA A 12 96.15 62.59 -63.33
N THR A 13 95.86 63.90 -63.26
CA THR A 13 94.74 64.41 -62.44
C THR A 13 93.38 63.98 -62.98
N LYS A 14 93.18 63.97 -64.30
CA LYS A 14 91.93 63.48 -64.92
C LYS A 14 91.73 61.98 -64.65
N THR A 15 92.77 61.17 -64.77
CA THR A 15 92.70 59.74 -64.46
C THR A 15 92.41 59.51 -62.97
N SER A 16 93.03 60.28 -62.06
CA SER A 16 92.79 60.22 -60.62
C SER A 16 91.34 60.58 -60.23
N ILE A 17 90.79 61.65 -60.81
CA ILE A 17 89.40 62.07 -60.58
C ILE A 17 88.43 61.02 -61.11
N PHE A 18 88.72 60.43 -62.28
CA PHE A 18 87.88 59.40 -62.87
C PHE A 18 87.88 58.12 -62.02
N THR A 19 89.03 57.73 -61.47
CA THR A 19 89.11 56.59 -60.54
C THR A 19 88.34 56.86 -59.25
N GLU A 20 88.45 58.05 -58.65
CA GLU A 20 87.68 58.37 -57.43
C GLU A 20 86.17 58.38 -57.67
N LEU A 21 85.70 58.99 -58.77
CA LEU A 21 84.28 58.96 -59.15
C LEU A 21 83.78 57.54 -59.40
N PHE A 22 84.59 56.69 -60.02
CA PHE A 22 84.28 55.28 -60.23
C PHE A 22 84.17 54.52 -58.89
N TYR A 23 85.12 54.70 -57.97
CA TYR A 23 85.05 54.09 -56.64
C TYR A 23 83.87 54.58 -55.80
N LEU A 24 83.56 55.88 -55.83
CA LEU A 24 82.36 56.45 -55.20
C LEU A 24 81.08 55.83 -55.77
N SER A 25 80.98 55.71 -57.09
CA SER A 25 79.82 55.08 -57.76
C SER A 25 79.67 53.59 -57.43
N LEU A 26 80.78 52.86 -57.33
CA LEU A 26 80.78 51.45 -56.91
C LEU A 26 80.40 51.30 -55.43
N SER A 27 80.88 52.21 -54.58
CA SER A 27 80.56 52.22 -53.16
C SER A 27 79.08 52.52 -52.93
N THR A 28 78.49 53.49 -53.63
CA THR A 28 77.07 53.79 -53.54
C THR A 28 76.21 52.66 -54.11
N LEU A 29 76.60 52.04 -55.23
CA LEU A 29 75.90 50.89 -55.79
C LEU A 29 75.93 49.68 -54.83
N LYS A 30 77.08 49.45 -54.18
CA LYS A 30 77.23 48.39 -53.16
C LYS A 30 76.35 48.66 -51.94
N GLN A 31 76.31 49.91 -51.46
CA GLN A 31 75.42 50.32 -50.37
C GLN A 31 73.93 50.17 -50.75
N CYS A 32 73.53 50.60 -51.95
CA CYS A 32 72.17 50.43 -52.44
C CYS A 32 71.76 48.96 -52.51
N ARG A 33 72.67 48.09 -52.95
CA ARG A 33 72.45 46.65 -52.99
C ARG A 33 72.25 46.06 -51.58
N THR A 34 73.10 46.41 -50.62
CA THR A 34 72.95 45.90 -49.24
C THR A 34 71.67 46.41 -48.59
N THR A 35 71.32 47.69 -48.77
CA THR A 35 70.04 48.23 -48.26
C THR A 35 68.83 47.55 -48.89
N MET A 36 68.92 47.15 -50.16
CA MET A 36 67.85 46.41 -50.85
C MET A 36 67.75 44.97 -50.33
N GLU A 37 68.87 44.30 -50.06
CA GLU A 37 68.91 42.97 -49.46
C GLU A 37 68.30 42.96 -48.05
N GLU A 38 68.59 43.97 -47.22
CA GLU A 38 68.00 44.16 -45.88
C GLU A 38 66.49 44.42 -45.95
N TYR A 39 66.04 45.29 -46.85
CA TYR A 39 64.62 45.54 -47.05
C TYR A 39 63.87 44.27 -47.50
N LEU A 40 64.43 43.51 -48.44
CA LEU A 40 63.85 42.24 -48.88
C LEU A 40 63.81 41.21 -47.76
N HIS A 41 64.83 41.17 -46.90
CA HIS A 41 64.83 40.31 -45.73
C HIS A 41 63.71 40.71 -44.75
N TYR A 42 63.57 42.00 -44.44
CA TYR A 42 62.48 42.52 -43.61
C TYR A 42 61.10 42.16 -44.17
N MET A 43 60.89 42.33 -45.48
CA MET A 43 59.61 41.99 -46.12
C MET A 43 59.29 40.50 -46.08
N LYS A 44 60.30 39.63 -46.19
CA LYS A 44 60.11 38.18 -46.00
C LYS A 44 59.72 37.83 -44.58
N THR A 45 60.39 38.43 -43.59
CA THR A 45 60.07 38.23 -42.17
C THR A 45 58.66 38.70 -41.84
N LEU A 46 58.27 39.89 -42.32
CA LEU A 46 56.92 40.42 -42.13
C LEU A 46 55.85 39.49 -42.73
N ARG A 47 56.07 38.96 -43.94
CA ARG A 47 55.17 37.98 -44.55
C ARG A 47 55.05 36.70 -43.72
N SER A 48 56.17 36.18 -43.20
CA SER A 48 56.15 35.02 -42.31
C SER A 48 55.30 35.28 -41.07
N HIS A 49 55.52 36.42 -40.40
CA HIS A 49 54.73 36.80 -39.22
C HIS A 49 53.24 36.99 -39.54
N MET A 50 52.90 37.57 -40.70
CA MET A 50 51.51 37.68 -41.12
C MET A 50 50.86 36.31 -41.31
N ASN A 51 51.54 35.38 -41.97
CA ASN A 51 51.04 34.00 -42.13
C ASN A 51 50.86 33.31 -40.77
N ASP A 52 51.83 33.45 -39.85
CA ASP A 52 51.74 32.86 -38.51
C ASP A 52 50.52 33.40 -37.72
N VAL A 53 50.21 34.70 -37.88
CA VAL A 53 49.04 35.34 -37.27
C VAL A 53 47.73 34.87 -37.93
N GLU A 54 47.70 34.72 -39.26
CA GLU A 54 46.55 34.18 -39.98
C GLU A 54 46.24 32.74 -39.56
N ASP A 55 47.26 31.89 -39.45
CA ASP A 55 47.11 30.50 -38.99
C ASP A 55 46.61 30.44 -37.54
N GLN A 56 47.13 31.32 -36.67
CA GLN A 56 46.62 31.43 -35.29
C GLN A 56 45.16 31.90 -35.24
N ALA A 57 44.79 32.89 -36.06
CA ALA A 57 43.41 33.38 -36.12
C ALA A 57 42.45 32.28 -36.61
N ALA A 58 42.85 31.51 -37.62
CA ALA A 58 42.06 30.38 -38.11
C ALA A 58 41.88 29.29 -37.03
N LYS A 59 42.95 28.96 -36.30
CA LYS A 59 42.89 28.01 -35.18
C LYS A 59 41.96 28.47 -34.08
N ILE A 60 42.07 29.73 -33.65
CA ILE A 60 41.21 30.32 -32.61
C ILE A 60 39.75 30.29 -33.07
N SER A 61 39.47 30.67 -34.32
CA SER A 61 38.11 30.67 -34.85
C SER A 61 37.44 29.30 -34.82
N VAL A 62 38.17 28.23 -35.18
CA VAL A 62 37.65 26.86 -35.10
C VAL A 62 37.36 26.46 -33.64
N GLU A 63 38.27 26.79 -32.72
CA GLU A 63 38.10 26.48 -31.30
C GLU A 63 36.91 27.23 -30.67
N GLU A 64 36.71 28.51 -31.03
CA GLU A 64 35.53 29.29 -30.63
C GLU A 64 34.24 28.66 -31.15
N GLN A 65 34.18 28.27 -32.42
CA GLN A 65 32.98 27.63 -32.98
C GLN A 65 32.68 26.28 -32.32
N MET A 66 33.72 25.51 -31.99
CA MET A 66 33.59 24.26 -31.23
C MET A 66 33.02 24.51 -29.83
N GLN A 67 33.52 25.54 -29.13
CA GLN A 67 33.02 25.92 -27.81
C GLN A 67 31.56 26.40 -27.87
N ILE A 68 31.20 27.25 -28.84
CA ILE A 68 29.83 27.72 -29.04
C ILE A 68 28.87 26.55 -29.26
N THR A 69 29.26 25.60 -30.12
CA THR A 69 28.44 24.41 -30.38
C THR A 69 28.24 23.59 -29.10
N THR A 70 29.32 23.40 -28.33
CA THR A 70 29.27 22.66 -27.06
C THR A 70 28.37 23.35 -26.04
N ILE A 71 28.47 24.67 -25.90
CA ILE A 71 27.60 25.47 -25.02
C ILE A 71 26.14 25.29 -25.43
N HIS A 72 25.83 25.39 -26.72
CA HIS A 72 24.46 25.26 -27.19
C HIS A 72 23.87 23.86 -26.94
N THR A 73 24.66 22.80 -27.10
CA THR A 73 24.25 21.44 -26.74
C THR A 73 23.93 21.34 -25.25
N LEU A 74 24.81 21.85 -24.38
CA LEU A 74 24.61 21.82 -22.92
C LEU A 74 23.40 22.65 -22.48
N GLU A 75 23.13 23.79 -23.13
CA GLU A 75 21.93 24.60 -22.88
C GLU A 75 20.64 23.82 -23.18
N ASN A 76 20.63 23.07 -24.29
CA ASN A 76 19.49 22.25 -24.68
C ASN A 76 19.27 21.09 -23.68
N ASP A 77 20.34 20.43 -23.26
CA ASP A 77 20.29 19.36 -22.26
C ASP A 77 19.80 19.89 -20.91
N LEU A 78 20.30 21.06 -20.48
CA LEU A 78 19.85 21.71 -19.25
C LEU A 78 18.36 22.07 -19.31
N ASN A 79 17.89 22.59 -20.44
CA ASN A 79 16.48 22.89 -20.65
C ASN A 79 15.60 21.62 -20.69
N SER A 80 16.14 20.51 -21.20
CA SER A 80 15.49 19.19 -21.15
C SER A 80 15.36 18.71 -19.70
N ALA A 81 16.47 18.69 -18.96
CA ALA A 81 16.51 18.28 -17.55
C ALA A 81 15.57 19.14 -16.68
N LYS A 82 15.49 20.44 -16.95
CA LYS A 82 14.57 21.36 -16.24
C LYS A 82 13.09 21.01 -16.50
N ARG A 83 12.73 20.68 -17.74
CA ARG A 83 11.37 20.25 -18.09
C ARG A 83 11.03 18.91 -17.44
N GLU A 84 11.96 17.97 -17.47
CA GLU A 84 11.82 16.65 -16.84
C GLU A 84 11.62 16.78 -15.33
N THR A 85 12.46 17.58 -14.67
CA THR A 85 12.36 17.84 -13.23
C THR A 85 11.00 18.43 -12.87
N LYS A 86 10.49 19.37 -13.68
CA LYS A 86 9.16 19.95 -13.46
C LYS A 86 8.05 18.90 -13.59
N ARG A 87 8.12 18.04 -14.62
CA ARG A 87 7.12 16.97 -14.82
C ARG A 87 7.12 16.00 -13.64
N LEU A 88 8.30 15.57 -13.18
CA LEU A 88 8.43 14.67 -12.03
C LEU A 88 7.91 15.29 -10.72
N MET A 89 8.08 16.61 -10.53
CA MET A 89 7.48 17.30 -9.39
C MET A 89 5.95 17.25 -9.42
N GLU A 90 5.34 17.53 -10.58
CA GLU A 90 3.89 17.48 -10.77
C GLU A 90 3.34 16.06 -10.55
N GLU A 91 3.99 15.05 -11.11
CA GLU A 91 3.66 13.63 -10.89
C GLU A 91 3.76 13.23 -9.41
N THR A 92 4.80 13.71 -8.71
CA THR A 92 4.98 13.45 -7.27
C THR A 92 3.88 14.10 -6.43
N GLU A 93 3.47 15.33 -6.77
CA GLU A 93 2.39 16.04 -6.07
C GLU A 93 1.04 15.32 -6.24
N GLU A 94 0.73 14.87 -7.47
CA GLU A 94 -0.46 14.07 -7.74
C GLU A 94 -0.45 12.74 -6.97
N MET A 95 0.68 12.04 -6.96
CA MET A 95 0.86 10.81 -6.20
C MET A 95 0.66 11.05 -4.68
N VAL A 96 1.22 12.13 -4.13
CA VAL A 96 1.05 12.49 -2.71
C VAL A 96 -0.42 12.76 -2.38
N LYS A 97 -1.13 13.45 -3.26
CA LYS A 97 -2.58 13.71 -3.10
C LYS A 97 -3.39 12.41 -3.12
N SER A 98 -3.15 11.55 -4.11
CA SER A 98 -3.79 10.23 -4.21
C SER A 98 -3.52 9.36 -2.98
N LYS A 99 -2.28 9.37 -2.46
CA LYS A 99 -1.93 8.71 -1.20
C LYS A 99 -2.72 9.26 -0.01
N GLY A 100 -2.90 10.58 0.07
CA GLY A 100 -3.74 11.21 1.10
C GLY A 100 -5.20 10.76 1.06
N ASP A 101 -5.77 10.66 -0.14
CA ASP A 101 -7.14 10.19 -0.34
C ASP A 101 -7.29 8.70 0.04
N MET A 102 -6.32 7.87 -0.33
CA MET A 102 -6.28 6.46 0.09
C MET A 102 -6.18 6.31 1.61
N CYS A 103 -5.29 7.04 2.27
CA CYS A 103 -5.17 7.02 3.73
C CYS A 103 -6.48 7.41 4.42
N SER A 104 -7.21 8.39 3.87
CA SER A 104 -8.51 8.81 4.38
C SER A 104 -9.55 7.68 4.27
N LYS A 105 -9.61 7.00 3.12
CA LYS A 105 -10.48 5.83 2.91
C LYS A 105 -10.12 4.66 3.83
N ILE A 106 -8.84 4.37 4.01
CA ILE A 106 -8.37 3.31 4.92
C ILE A 106 -8.81 3.61 6.35
N LEU A 107 -8.63 4.84 6.82
CA LEU A 107 -9.03 5.25 8.16
C LEU A 107 -10.54 5.12 8.37
N GLU A 108 -11.35 5.52 7.38
CA GLU A 108 -12.80 5.35 7.43
C GLU A 108 -13.21 3.88 7.53
N LYS A 109 -12.61 3.01 6.71
CA LYS A 109 -12.86 1.56 6.74
C LYS A 109 -12.46 0.96 8.09
N HIS A 110 -11.32 1.35 8.65
CA HIS A 110 -10.89 0.89 9.97
C HIS A 110 -11.90 1.28 11.05
N LYS A 111 -12.40 2.53 11.05
CA LYS A 111 -13.44 2.95 12.00
C LYS A 111 -14.71 2.10 11.89
N ARG A 112 -15.13 1.78 10.66
CA ARG A 112 -16.29 0.91 10.42
C ARG A 112 -16.07 -0.51 10.91
N VAL A 113 -14.87 -1.07 10.71
CA VAL A 113 -14.51 -2.40 11.23
C VAL A 113 -14.58 -2.41 12.75
N SER A 114 -13.96 -1.45 13.43
CA SER A 114 -14.02 -1.38 14.90
C SER A 114 -15.45 -1.26 15.45
N SER A 115 -16.33 -0.52 14.75
CA SER A 115 -17.75 -0.47 15.09
C SER A 115 -18.42 -1.83 14.96
N LEU A 116 -18.20 -2.54 13.85
CA LEU A 116 -18.79 -3.86 13.61
C LEU A 116 -18.25 -4.93 14.57
N GLU A 117 -16.98 -4.84 14.97
CA GLU A 117 -16.39 -5.71 15.99
C GLU A 117 -17.07 -5.52 17.34
N SER A 118 -17.33 -4.26 17.75
CA SER A 118 -18.10 -3.96 18.95
C SER A 118 -19.53 -4.52 18.88
N ASP A 119 -20.21 -4.33 17.76
CA ASP A 119 -21.57 -4.86 17.56
C ASP A 119 -21.59 -6.39 17.61
N SER A 120 -20.58 -7.04 17.01
CA SER A 120 -20.43 -8.50 17.04
C SER A 120 -20.25 -9.03 18.46
N LEU A 121 -19.41 -8.37 19.26
CA LEU A 121 -19.21 -8.72 20.67
C LEU A 121 -20.52 -8.58 21.47
N ASN A 122 -21.23 -7.46 21.30
CA ASN A 122 -22.51 -7.21 21.96
C ASN A 122 -23.57 -8.28 21.58
N LEU A 123 -23.63 -8.64 20.30
CA LEU A 123 -24.55 -9.66 19.81
C LEU A 123 -24.19 -11.05 20.37
N SER A 124 -22.90 -11.39 20.42
CA SER A 124 -22.44 -12.66 21.01
C SER A 124 -22.81 -12.77 22.49
N GLN A 125 -22.61 -11.69 23.26
CA GLN A 125 -23.01 -11.65 24.68
C GLN A 125 -24.53 -11.80 24.84
N THR A 126 -25.31 -11.13 23.99
CA THR A 126 -26.77 -11.24 23.99
C THR A 126 -27.23 -12.67 23.69
N LEU A 127 -26.57 -13.34 22.73
CA LEU A 127 -26.85 -14.73 22.37
C LEU A 127 -26.56 -15.69 23.53
N GLU A 128 -25.45 -15.47 24.26
CA GLU A 128 -25.10 -16.27 25.44
C GLU A 128 -26.16 -16.15 26.54
N LEU A 129 -26.65 -14.93 26.82
CA LEU A 129 -27.73 -14.71 27.78
C LEU A 129 -29.03 -15.41 27.37
N ILE A 130 -29.42 -15.32 26.10
CA ILE A 130 -30.61 -16.02 25.58
C ILE A 130 -30.47 -17.54 25.72
N GLN A 131 -29.29 -18.09 25.44
CA GLN A 131 -29.02 -19.52 25.60
C GLN A 131 -29.10 -19.96 27.06
N GLN A 132 -28.61 -19.14 27.99
CA GLN A 132 -28.71 -19.37 29.42
C GLN A 132 -30.18 -19.36 29.89
N GLU A 133 -30.96 -18.35 29.50
CA GLU A 133 -32.39 -18.25 29.83
C GLU A 133 -33.19 -19.43 29.27
N ARG A 134 -32.91 -19.83 28.01
CA ARG A 134 -33.53 -21.00 27.38
C ARG A 134 -33.27 -22.27 28.20
N SER A 135 -32.03 -22.50 28.63
CA SER A 135 -31.67 -23.66 29.45
C SER A 135 -32.37 -23.64 30.82
N ASN A 136 -32.47 -22.47 31.46
CA ASN A 136 -33.18 -22.31 32.73
C ASN A 136 -34.69 -22.61 32.58
N ILE A 137 -35.34 -22.06 31.55
CA ILE A 137 -36.75 -22.33 31.27
C ILE A 137 -36.97 -23.81 30.95
N SER A 138 -36.10 -24.41 30.14
CA SER A 138 -36.18 -25.83 29.81
C SER A 138 -36.10 -26.73 31.05
N ALA A 139 -35.17 -26.44 31.97
CA ALA A 139 -35.07 -27.16 33.25
C ALA A 139 -36.36 -27.05 34.08
N LYS A 140 -36.93 -25.84 34.20
CA LYS A 140 -38.20 -25.61 34.91
C LYS A 140 -39.39 -26.35 34.28
N VAL A 141 -39.41 -26.45 32.96
CA VAL A 141 -40.47 -27.19 32.24
C VAL A 141 -40.35 -28.69 32.51
N VAL A 142 -39.13 -29.25 32.46
CA VAL A 142 -38.89 -30.67 32.78
C VAL A 142 -39.26 -30.97 34.23
N GLU A 143 -38.87 -30.12 35.19
CA GLU A 143 -39.23 -30.26 36.59
C GLU A 143 -40.75 -30.29 36.79
N LYS A 144 -41.48 -29.32 36.24
CA LYS A 144 -42.95 -29.30 36.29
C LYS A 144 -43.58 -30.53 35.63
N SER A 145 -43.07 -30.94 34.48
CA SER A 145 -43.57 -32.14 33.79
C SER A 145 -43.40 -33.39 34.65
N SER A 146 -42.25 -33.55 35.32
CA SER A 146 -42.00 -34.66 36.24
C SER A 146 -42.92 -34.65 37.46
N PHE A 147 -43.24 -33.46 37.98
CA PHE A 147 -44.18 -33.28 39.09
C PHE A 147 -45.60 -33.70 38.71
N TYR A 148 -46.09 -33.24 37.56
CA TYR A 148 -47.41 -33.62 37.07
C TYR A 148 -47.50 -35.11 36.71
N ALA A 149 -46.44 -35.70 36.15
CA ALA A 149 -46.37 -37.14 35.91
C ALA A 149 -46.55 -37.93 37.21
N LYS A 150 -45.83 -37.56 38.28
CA LYS A 150 -45.99 -38.18 39.61
C LYS A 150 -47.41 -38.06 40.16
N ILE A 151 -48.04 -36.89 40.03
CA ILE A 151 -49.45 -36.70 40.46
C ILE A 151 -50.38 -37.61 39.65
N SER A 152 -50.18 -37.69 38.34
CA SER A 152 -50.99 -38.53 37.47
C SER A 152 -50.84 -40.01 37.82
N GLU A 153 -49.62 -40.47 38.11
CA GLU A 153 -49.35 -41.84 38.56
C GLU A 153 -49.99 -42.15 39.91
N ASP A 154 -49.90 -41.22 40.89
CA ASP A 154 -50.55 -41.36 42.20
C ASP A 154 -52.08 -41.45 42.07
N MET A 155 -52.70 -40.56 41.29
CA MET A 155 -54.14 -40.60 41.02
C MET A 155 -54.55 -41.89 40.31
N THR A 156 -53.77 -42.33 39.33
CA THR A 156 -54.05 -43.58 38.59
C THR A 156 -53.94 -44.80 39.50
N SER A 157 -52.95 -44.83 40.39
CA SER A 157 -52.76 -45.89 41.37
C SER A 157 -53.94 -45.96 42.35
N LYS A 158 -54.38 -44.81 42.90
CA LYS A 158 -55.56 -44.72 43.77
C LYS A 158 -56.85 -45.18 43.07
N LEU A 159 -57.05 -44.80 41.81
CA LEU A 159 -58.21 -45.26 41.03
C LEU A 159 -58.16 -46.76 40.76
N GLN A 160 -56.99 -47.32 40.46
CA GLN A 160 -56.84 -48.77 40.31
C GLN A 160 -57.08 -49.52 41.61
N GLU A 161 -56.65 -48.99 42.75
CA GLU A 161 -56.92 -49.56 44.06
C GLU A 161 -58.43 -49.56 44.38
N GLN A 162 -59.11 -48.45 44.13
CA GLN A 162 -60.58 -48.37 44.26
C GLN A 162 -61.29 -49.37 43.35
N LYS A 163 -60.82 -49.52 42.10
CA LYS A 163 -61.37 -50.51 41.17
C LYS A 163 -61.19 -51.94 41.69
N ARG A 164 -59.99 -52.29 42.18
CA ARG A 164 -59.73 -53.62 42.76
C ARG A 164 -60.60 -53.89 43.97
N TRP A 165 -60.79 -52.89 44.83
CA TRP A 165 -61.68 -53.00 45.98
C TRP A 165 -63.12 -53.29 45.56
N LEU A 166 -63.63 -52.61 44.52
CA LEU A 166 -64.96 -52.89 43.95
C LEU A 166 -65.05 -54.29 43.31
N ASP A 167 -64.02 -54.70 42.58
CA ASP A 167 -63.96 -56.02 41.95
C ASP A 167 -63.96 -57.12 43.04
N ASP A 168 -63.22 -56.96 44.14
CA ASP A 168 -63.19 -57.86 45.30
C ASP A 168 -64.54 -57.90 46.05
N GLU A 169 -65.19 -56.74 46.26
CA GLU A 169 -66.52 -56.65 46.89
C GLU A 169 -67.57 -57.41 46.05
N LEU A 170 -67.55 -57.21 44.73
CA LEU A 170 -68.44 -57.93 43.80
C LEU A 170 -68.16 -59.44 43.80
N GLN A 171 -66.90 -59.85 43.94
CA GLN A 171 -66.53 -61.27 44.01
C GLN A 171 -66.93 -61.93 45.34
N ASN A 172 -66.97 -61.17 46.43
CA ASN A 172 -67.46 -61.63 47.73
C ASN A 172 -69.00 -61.73 47.78
N GLU A 173 -69.73 -60.82 47.12
CA GLU A 173 -71.20 -60.90 47.00
C GLU A 173 -71.68 -62.05 46.10
N ILE A 174 -70.87 -62.53 45.16
CA ILE A 174 -71.23 -63.67 44.29
C ILE A 174 -71.06 -65.04 45.01
N SER A 175 -70.49 -65.08 46.22
CA SER A 175 -70.37 -66.31 47.02
C SER A 175 -71.51 -66.56 48.02
N GLU A 176 -72.40 -65.60 48.27
CA GLU A 176 -73.61 -65.77 49.07
C GLU A 176 -74.74 -64.90 48.50
N GLY A 177 -75.76 -65.51 47.89
CA GLY A 177 -77.03 -64.81 47.67
C GLY A 177 -77.69 -65.09 46.33
N ASP A 178 -78.65 -66.00 46.39
CA ASP A 178 -79.63 -66.34 45.37
C ASP A 178 -80.66 -65.21 45.17
N ASP A 179 -81.15 -65.14 43.93
CA ASP A 179 -82.46 -64.70 43.47
C ASP A 179 -83.01 -63.24 43.65
N MET A 180 -83.69 -62.86 42.56
CA MET A 180 -84.95 -62.12 42.49
C MET A 180 -84.98 -60.63 42.05
N GLN A 181 -85.78 -60.46 40.99
CA GLN A 181 -86.36 -59.27 40.36
C GLN A 181 -86.79 -58.14 41.32
N THR A 182 -86.81 -56.87 40.89
CA THR A 182 -88.02 -56.16 40.36
C THR A 182 -87.78 -54.65 40.09
N ASP A 183 -88.63 -54.12 39.20
CA ASP A 183 -88.91 -52.72 38.82
C ASP A 183 -88.90 -51.66 39.95
N SER A 184 -88.58 -50.40 39.58
CA SER A 184 -89.52 -49.26 39.58
C SER A 184 -88.84 -47.88 39.72
N SER A 185 -89.04 -47.04 38.69
CA SER A 185 -89.35 -45.60 38.70
C SER A 185 -89.01 -44.73 39.93
N ARG A 186 -88.28 -43.62 39.72
CA ARG A 186 -88.75 -42.22 39.97
C ARG A 186 -87.70 -41.15 39.71
N ASP A 187 -88.15 -40.07 39.06
CA ASP A 187 -87.56 -38.74 39.01
C ASP A 187 -87.14 -38.21 40.38
N ILE A 188 -86.03 -37.43 40.43
CA ILE A 188 -85.91 -36.22 41.28
C ILE A 188 -84.95 -35.23 40.59
N SER A 189 -85.51 -34.04 40.37
CA SER A 189 -84.88 -32.78 40.00
C SER A 189 -83.72 -32.37 40.92
N SER A 190 -82.64 -31.83 40.36
CA SER A 190 -81.81 -30.85 41.08
C SER A 190 -81.08 -29.88 40.14
N LYS A 191 -81.61 -28.65 40.14
CA LYS A 191 -80.90 -27.36 40.12
C LYS A 191 -79.73 -27.21 39.13
N ARG A 192 -80.04 -26.68 37.95
CA ARG A 192 -79.12 -25.82 37.20
C ARG A 192 -79.24 -24.40 37.73
N SER A 193 -78.21 -23.94 38.41
CA SER A 193 -78.04 -22.56 38.82
C SER A 193 -77.53 -21.73 37.63
N ASP A 194 -78.36 -20.81 37.17
CA ASP A 194 -77.91 -19.65 36.42
C ASP A 194 -76.95 -18.82 37.27
N ALA A 195 -75.76 -18.56 36.75
CA ALA A 195 -74.90 -17.48 37.22
C ALA A 195 -73.96 -17.00 36.12
N SER A 196 -74.24 -15.78 35.66
CA SER A 196 -73.29 -14.79 35.13
C SER A 196 -72.81 -14.93 33.68
N SER A 197 -73.60 -14.35 32.79
CA SER A 197 -73.27 -13.97 31.40
C SER A 197 -72.30 -12.77 31.31
N SER A 198 -71.17 -12.76 32.02
CA SER A 198 -70.16 -11.68 31.89
C SER A 198 -68.74 -12.14 31.57
N LEU A 199 -68.47 -13.45 31.47
CA LEU A 199 -67.11 -14.00 31.22
C LEU A 199 -66.81 -14.32 29.75
N GLY A 200 -67.85 -14.39 28.90
CA GLY A 200 -67.71 -14.70 27.47
C GLY A 200 -67.19 -13.53 26.62
N ASP A 201 -67.52 -12.29 27.01
CA ASP A 201 -67.13 -11.10 26.25
C ASP A 201 -65.66 -10.72 26.49
N GLU A 202 -65.15 -10.85 27.72
CA GLU A 202 -63.75 -10.49 28.02
C GLU A 202 -62.74 -11.45 27.37
N ALA A 203 -63.08 -12.75 27.28
CA ALA A 203 -62.28 -13.73 26.56
C ALA A 203 -62.30 -13.50 25.04
N LYS A 204 -63.47 -13.16 24.47
CA LYS A 204 -63.61 -12.78 23.05
C LYS A 204 -62.85 -11.49 22.73
N GLU A 205 -62.94 -10.48 23.58
CA GLU A 205 -62.27 -9.19 23.38
C GLU A 205 -60.75 -9.35 23.46
N LYS A 206 -60.24 -10.18 24.38
CA LYS A 206 -58.81 -10.54 24.45
C LYS A 206 -58.33 -11.30 23.21
N ALA A 207 -59.17 -12.18 22.65
CA ALA A 207 -58.86 -12.89 21.41
C ALA A 207 -58.84 -11.95 20.20
N LEU A 208 -59.81 -11.04 20.09
CA LEU A 208 -59.86 -9.99 19.06
C LEU A 208 -58.64 -9.07 19.10
N ARG A 209 -58.22 -8.62 20.30
CA ARG A 209 -57.01 -7.80 20.45
C ARG A 209 -55.74 -8.53 20.00
N LYS A 210 -55.63 -9.84 20.26
CA LYS A 210 -54.53 -10.67 19.76
C LYS A 210 -54.57 -10.86 18.25
N LEU A 211 -55.77 -10.97 17.68
CA LEU A 211 -55.97 -11.11 16.24
C LEU A 211 -55.54 -9.83 15.51
N TYR A 212 -56.00 -8.65 15.96
CA TYR A 212 -55.55 -7.37 15.42
C TYR A 212 -54.05 -7.13 15.60
N ALA A 213 -53.47 -7.54 16.73
CA ALA A 213 -52.03 -7.47 16.94
C ALA A 213 -51.25 -8.42 16.00
N ALA A 214 -51.80 -9.58 15.68
CA ALA A 214 -51.21 -10.50 14.72
C ALA A 214 -51.35 -10.01 13.27
N GLU A 215 -52.48 -9.38 12.95
CA GLU A 215 -52.74 -8.74 11.65
C GLU A 215 -51.76 -7.59 11.41
N ALA A 216 -51.57 -6.70 12.39
CA ALA A 216 -50.58 -5.62 12.30
C ALA A 216 -49.15 -6.15 12.10
N LYS A 217 -48.77 -7.25 12.77
CA LYS A 217 -47.46 -7.89 12.56
C LYS A 217 -47.34 -8.51 11.18
N LEU A 218 -48.43 -9.06 10.64
CA LEU A 218 -48.44 -9.62 9.29
C LEU A 218 -48.26 -8.53 8.22
N ASP A 219 -48.89 -7.37 8.42
CA ASP A 219 -48.71 -6.20 7.55
C ASP A 219 -47.27 -5.67 7.59
N GLU A 220 -46.68 -5.60 8.78
CA GLU A 220 -45.26 -5.22 8.95
C GLU A 220 -44.32 -6.19 8.24
N ILE A 221 -44.53 -7.50 8.39
CA ILE A 221 -43.76 -8.54 7.69
C ILE A 221 -43.93 -8.41 6.17
N THR A 222 -45.15 -8.12 5.71
CA THR A 222 -45.44 -7.96 4.28
C THR A 222 -44.72 -6.75 3.70
N ASN A 223 -44.66 -5.64 4.45
CA ASN A 223 -43.93 -4.44 4.06
C ASN A 223 -42.41 -4.68 4.02
N ILE A 224 -41.85 -5.31 5.06
CA ILE A 224 -40.42 -5.68 5.11
C ILE A 224 -40.08 -6.60 3.92
N ARG A 225 -40.94 -7.57 3.60
CA ARG A 225 -40.75 -8.45 2.46
C ARG A 225 -40.72 -7.69 1.14
N ALA A 226 -41.63 -6.75 0.93
CA ALA A 226 -41.66 -5.93 -0.29
C ALA A 226 -40.37 -5.09 -0.43
N ARG A 227 -39.90 -4.50 0.67
CA ARG A 227 -38.64 -3.76 0.71
C ARG A 227 -37.43 -4.64 0.37
N LEU A 228 -37.31 -5.80 1.00
CA LEU A 228 -36.22 -6.76 0.72
C LEU A 228 -36.23 -7.24 -0.72
N VAL A 229 -37.40 -7.46 -1.32
CA VAL A 229 -37.51 -7.84 -2.74
C VAL A 229 -36.98 -6.72 -3.64
N SER A 230 -37.30 -5.46 -3.34
CA SER A 230 -36.75 -4.30 -4.07
C SER A 230 -35.23 -4.21 -3.94
N GLU A 231 -34.71 -4.21 -2.70
CA GLU A 231 -33.27 -4.13 -2.41
C GLU A 231 -32.49 -5.27 -3.09
N ASN A 232 -33.05 -6.49 -3.10
CA ASN A 232 -32.42 -7.63 -3.75
C ASN A 232 -32.39 -7.49 -5.28
N SER A 233 -33.44 -6.92 -5.88
CA SER A 233 -33.46 -6.64 -7.31
C SER A 233 -32.44 -5.57 -7.74
N GLU A 234 -32.28 -4.52 -6.93
CA GLU A 234 -31.28 -3.46 -7.14
C GLU A 234 -29.85 -3.98 -6.98
N MET A 235 -29.62 -4.80 -5.96
CA MET A 235 -28.34 -5.45 -5.72
C MET A 235 -27.98 -6.40 -6.88
N SER A 236 -28.95 -7.20 -7.36
CA SER A 236 -28.74 -8.08 -8.52
C SER A 236 -28.36 -7.28 -9.78
N GLN A 237 -28.98 -6.12 -10.01
CA GLN A 237 -28.62 -5.25 -11.14
C GLN A 237 -27.21 -4.66 -11.00
N SER A 238 -26.83 -4.27 -9.79
CA SER A 238 -25.50 -3.72 -9.50
C SER A 238 -24.40 -4.76 -9.74
N VAL A 239 -24.62 -6.01 -9.28
CA VAL A 239 -23.68 -7.12 -9.53
C VAL A 239 -23.50 -7.37 -11.03
N GLU A 240 -24.59 -7.36 -11.79
CA GLU A 240 -24.55 -7.58 -13.24
C GLU A 240 -23.95 -6.42 -14.02
N GLN A 241 -24.00 -5.20 -13.47
CA GLN A 241 -23.28 -4.05 -14.00
C GLN A 241 -21.77 -4.19 -13.76
N THR A 242 -21.35 -4.48 -12.52
CA THR A 242 -19.93 -4.66 -12.19
C THR A 242 -19.32 -5.83 -12.95
N LYS A 243 -20.06 -6.93 -13.14
CA LYS A 243 -19.61 -8.07 -13.93
C LYS A 243 -19.34 -7.70 -15.40
N ARG A 244 -20.14 -6.81 -15.99
CA ARG A 244 -19.91 -6.30 -17.34
C ARG A 244 -18.68 -5.40 -17.39
N GLU A 245 -18.54 -4.49 -16.43
CA GLU A 245 -17.36 -3.62 -16.30
C GLU A 245 -16.05 -4.43 -16.15
N ILE A 246 -16.08 -5.52 -15.40
CA ILE A 246 -14.93 -6.44 -15.27
C ILE A 246 -14.63 -7.15 -16.60
N HIS A 247 -15.64 -7.54 -17.37
CA HIS A 247 -15.46 -8.19 -18.67
C HIS A 247 -14.99 -7.20 -19.75
N ASP A 248 -15.29 -5.90 -19.60
CA ASP A 248 -14.82 -4.84 -20.49
C ASP A 248 -13.34 -4.47 -20.24
N LEU A 249 -12.77 -4.88 -19.10
CA LEU A 249 -11.33 -4.84 -18.87
C LEU A 249 -10.64 -6.01 -19.58
N LYS A 250 -9.54 -5.72 -20.28
CA LYS A 250 -8.77 -6.75 -21.00
C LYS A 250 -8.30 -7.86 -20.04
N PRO A 251 -8.68 -9.13 -20.27
CA PRO A 251 -8.27 -10.27 -19.45
C PRO A 251 -6.75 -10.40 -19.32
N GLU A 252 -6.01 -9.96 -20.34
CA GLU A 252 -4.56 -9.99 -20.39
C GLU A 252 -3.90 -9.01 -19.41
N LEU A 253 -4.55 -7.89 -19.08
CA LEU A 253 -4.04 -6.94 -18.08
C LEU A 253 -4.17 -7.51 -16.66
N ILE A 254 -5.30 -8.15 -16.36
CA ILE A 254 -5.58 -8.73 -15.03
C ILE A 254 -4.63 -9.91 -14.75
N ALA A 255 -4.41 -10.79 -15.73
CA ALA A 255 -3.53 -11.93 -15.56
C ALA A 255 -2.05 -11.51 -15.45
N ALA A 256 -1.61 -10.56 -16.27
CA ALA A 256 -0.23 -10.07 -16.24
C ALA A 256 0.12 -9.35 -14.93
N GLU A 257 -0.82 -8.59 -14.34
CA GLU A 257 -0.60 -7.88 -13.07
C GLU A 257 -0.44 -8.85 -11.90
N VAL A 258 -1.26 -9.91 -11.84
CA VAL A 258 -1.15 -10.93 -10.78
C VAL A 258 0.16 -11.71 -10.90
N THR A 259 0.55 -12.15 -12.09
CA THR A 259 1.80 -12.90 -12.27
C THR A 259 3.02 -12.05 -11.96
N THR A 260 3.01 -10.77 -12.36
CA THR A 260 4.12 -9.84 -12.10
C THR A 260 4.28 -9.60 -10.59
N LEU A 261 3.17 -9.39 -9.87
CA LEU A 261 3.20 -9.21 -8.41
C LEU A 261 3.67 -10.47 -7.66
N GLU A 262 3.29 -11.66 -8.13
CA GLU A 262 3.76 -12.92 -7.54
C GLU A 262 5.28 -13.12 -7.72
N GLU A 263 5.81 -12.75 -8.89
CA GLU A 263 7.25 -12.79 -9.18
C GLU A 263 8.04 -11.79 -8.32
N GLU A 264 7.55 -10.55 -8.20
CA GLU A 264 8.17 -9.52 -7.34
C GLU A 264 8.16 -9.94 -5.86
N HIS A 265 7.04 -10.46 -5.36
CA HIS A 265 6.94 -10.95 -4.00
C HIS A 265 7.93 -12.08 -3.72
N LYS A 266 8.11 -12.99 -4.68
CA LYS A 266 9.11 -14.07 -4.58
C LYS A 266 10.54 -13.54 -4.58
N ALA A 267 10.85 -12.53 -5.40
CA ALA A 267 12.15 -11.89 -5.43
C ALA A 267 12.49 -11.21 -4.08
N LEU A 268 11.52 -10.47 -3.52
CA LEU A 268 11.66 -9.81 -2.22
C LEU A 268 11.89 -10.79 -1.07
N LEU A 269 11.20 -11.95 -1.07
CA LEU A 269 11.45 -13.00 -0.09
C LEU A 269 12.88 -13.55 -0.18
N SER A 270 13.39 -13.76 -1.40
CA SER A 270 14.76 -14.23 -1.61
C SER A 270 15.81 -13.20 -1.17
N GLU A 271 15.56 -11.91 -1.39
CA GLU A 271 16.45 -10.84 -0.94
C GLU A 271 16.48 -10.75 0.59
N LYS A 272 15.31 -10.81 1.24
CA LYS A 272 15.19 -10.88 2.69
C LYS A 272 15.98 -12.05 3.28
N ASP A 273 15.88 -13.23 2.67
CA ASP A 273 16.63 -14.41 3.12
C ASP A 273 18.15 -14.18 3.00
N GLY A 274 18.61 -13.59 1.90
CA GLY A 274 20.01 -13.19 1.71
C GLY A 274 20.51 -12.16 2.74
N GLU A 275 19.68 -11.16 3.07
CA GLU A 275 20.00 -10.17 4.11
C GLU A 275 20.10 -10.82 5.50
N MET A 276 19.22 -11.78 5.82
CA MET A 276 19.27 -12.51 7.08
C MET A 276 20.55 -13.35 7.19
N GLU A 277 20.96 -14.04 6.12
CA GLU A 277 22.21 -14.78 6.07
C GLU A 277 23.44 -13.87 6.25
N PHE A 278 23.44 -12.72 5.58
CA PHE A 278 24.50 -11.73 5.73
C PHE A 278 24.58 -11.18 7.16
N ALA A 279 23.43 -10.84 7.76
CA ALA A 279 23.36 -10.38 9.15
C ALA A 279 23.85 -11.46 10.13
N GLN A 280 23.51 -12.72 9.90
CA GLN A 280 24.00 -13.83 10.71
C GLN A 280 25.51 -14.06 10.56
N SER A 281 26.04 -13.91 9.35
CA SER A 281 27.48 -13.95 9.09
C SER A 281 28.23 -12.84 9.84
N LEU A 282 27.74 -11.60 9.77
CA LEU A 282 28.30 -10.47 10.53
C LEU A 282 28.26 -10.72 12.04
N LYS A 283 27.16 -11.25 12.56
CA LYS A 283 27.06 -11.62 13.97
C LYS A 283 28.11 -12.67 14.36
N SER A 284 28.30 -13.70 13.54
CA SER A 284 29.34 -14.72 13.76
C SER A 284 30.75 -14.13 13.73
N GLN A 285 31.03 -13.19 12.82
CA GLN A 285 32.32 -12.50 12.76
C GLN A 285 32.55 -11.63 14.01
N LEU A 286 31.52 -10.91 14.48
CA LEU A 286 31.59 -10.15 15.72
C LEU A 286 31.86 -11.04 16.95
N GLU A 287 31.27 -12.24 17.01
CA GLU A 287 31.54 -13.21 18.08
C GLU A 287 32.99 -13.70 18.04
N LYS A 288 33.53 -13.99 16.84
CA LYS A 288 34.95 -14.34 16.68
C LYS A 288 35.86 -13.22 17.18
N LEU A 289 35.56 -11.96 16.83
CA LEU A 289 36.33 -10.81 17.28
C LEU A 289 36.23 -10.61 18.80
N ARG A 290 35.06 -10.87 19.41
CA ARG A 290 34.88 -10.82 20.86
C ARG A 290 35.74 -11.83 21.61
N GLY A 291 36.04 -12.98 20.98
CA GLY A 291 36.93 -13.99 21.54
C GLY A 291 38.42 -13.60 21.53
N ILE A 292 38.80 -12.56 20.79
CA ILE A 292 40.19 -12.09 20.72
C ILE A 292 40.44 -11.14 21.89
N SER A 293 41.21 -11.61 22.87
CA SER A 293 41.76 -10.75 23.93
C SER A 293 43.28 -10.82 23.91
N HIS A 294 43.93 -9.67 23.86
CA HIS A 294 45.39 -9.57 23.85
C HIS A 294 45.89 -8.95 25.15
N GLY A 295 46.86 -9.61 25.78
CA GLY A 295 47.57 -9.09 26.95
C GLY A 295 48.73 -8.22 26.50
N VAL A 296 48.68 -6.94 26.80
CA VAL A 296 49.76 -5.98 26.51
C VAL A 296 50.54 -5.74 27.79
N LYS A 297 51.85 -6.01 27.76
CA LYS A 297 52.77 -5.64 28.83
C LYS A 297 53.24 -4.21 28.65
N CYS A 298 52.99 -3.37 29.64
CA CYS A 298 53.56 -2.04 29.71
C CYS A 298 55.03 -2.11 30.14
N ALA A 299 55.84 -1.17 29.69
CA ALA A 299 57.24 -1.04 30.08
C ALA A 299 57.44 -0.84 31.61
N CYS A 300 56.39 -0.45 32.34
CA CYS A 300 56.39 -0.38 33.81
C CYS A 300 56.23 -1.75 34.51
N GLY A 301 56.00 -2.84 33.77
CA GLY A 301 55.81 -4.20 34.31
C GLY A 301 54.35 -4.62 34.51
N GLU A 302 53.39 -3.71 34.33
CA GLU A 302 51.96 -4.04 34.42
C GLU A 302 51.41 -4.69 33.14
N GLU A 303 50.56 -5.69 33.30
CA GLU A 303 49.84 -6.38 32.22
C GLU A 303 48.41 -5.83 32.06
N TYR A 304 48.05 -5.41 30.86
CA TYR A 304 46.73 -4.91 30.51
C TYR A 304 46.03 -5.85 29.53
N LYS A 305 44.78 -6.24 29.82
CA LYS A 305 43.98 -7.07 28.92
C LYS A 305 43.10 -6.19 28.02
N VAL A 306 43.43 -6.12 26.74
CA VAL A 306 42.63 -5.39 25.74
C VAL A 306 41.47 -6.27 25.28
N GLN A 307 40.25 -5.75 25.36
CA GLN A 307 39.02 -6.38 24.89
C GLN A 307 38.25 -5.40 24.00
N ILE A 308 37.55 -5.93 22.99
CA ILE A 308 36.68 -5.12 22.13
C ILE A 308 35.40 -4.79 22.90
N GLY A 309 35.25 -3.52 23.28
CA GLY A 309 34.07 -3.01 23.97
C GLY A 309 32.87 -2.84 23.02
N ILE A 310 31.67 -3.12 23.52
CA ILE A 310 30.42 -2.86 22.80
C ILE A 310 30.14 -1.36 22.91
N CYS A 311 30.18 -0.64 21.78
CA CYS A 311 29.73 0.75 21.74
C CYS A 311 28.21 0.76 21.91
N LYS A 312 27.73 1.06 23.13
CA LYS A 312 26.31 1.26 23.39
C LYS A 312 25.91 2.60 22.76
N VAL A 313 25.40 2.57 21.54
CA VAL A 313 24.68 3.72 20.97
C VAL A 313 23.43 3.90 21.81
N GLY A 314 23.35 5.04 22.51
CA GLY A 314 22.24 5.37 23.41
C GLY A 314 20.90 5.31 22.69
N LYS A 315 19.89 4.80 23.41
CA LYS A 315 18.48 4.91 23.03
C LYS A 315 18.03 6.36 23.04
#